data_AF-A0A9P6EQV7-F1
#
_entry.id   AF-A0A9P6EQV7-F1
#
_cell.length_a   1.000
_cell.length_b   1.000
_cell.length_c   1.000
_cell.angle_alpha   90.00
_cell.angle_beta   90.00
_cell.angle_gamma   90.00
#
_symmetry.space_group_name_H-M   'P 1'
#
loop_
_entity.id
_entity.type
_entity.pdbx_description
1 polymer ?
#
loop_
_entity_poly.entity_id
_entity_poly.type
_entity_poly.pdbx_seq_one_letter_code
_entity_poly.pdbx_strand_id
1 'polypeptide(L)'
;TKLELSILLPKELRQQQRIRKTVVILSHPNPMYCPVSAFQEYYRRIAHSLVPVPHYKDPEQLFIPLVRNLRNLKQAVTVDRINNHLKHYLEMIPRPPGAPRLKARAIGATRALMKGVSVEDVMVQGNWSSPAIVDSFYRMSRQTANNFTTA
;
A
#
# COMPACT_ATOMS: atom_id res chain seq x y z
N THR A 1 -13.80 3.46 13.13
CA THR A 1 -12.52 3.32 13.88
C THR A 1 -11.35 3.60 12.94
N LYS A 2 -10.23 4.11 13.42
CA LYS A 2 -9.05 4.41 12.58
C LYS A 2 -7.79 3.76 13.16
N LEU A 3 -6.82 3.47 12.29
CA LEU A 3 -5.47 3.06 12.64
C LEU A 3 -4.52 4.19 12.24
N GLU A 4 -3.73 4.67 13.19
CA GLU A 4 -2.70 5.70 12.94
C GLU A 4 -1.32 5.06 13.02
N LEU A 5 -0.53 5.24 11.97
CA LEU A 5 0.82 4.71 11.85
C LEU A 5 1.81 5.85 11.65
N SER A 6 2.91 5.84 12.41
CA SER A 6 4.01 6.79 12.21
C SER A 6 5.16 6.14 11.46
N ILE A 7 5.51 6.71 10.31
CA ILE A 7 6.71 6.34 9.55
C ILE A 7 7.90 7.07 10.17
N LEU A 8 8.86 6.30 10.68
CA LEU A 8 10.12 6.80 11.20
C LEU A 8 11.14 6.87 10.08
N LEU A 9 11.92 7.96 10.05
CA LEU A 9 12.99 8.20 9.08
C LEU A 9 12.56 7.91 7.61
N PRO A 10 11.45 8.52 7.13
CA PRO A 10 11.06 8.37 5.74
C PRO A 10 12.20 8.81 4.81
N LYS A 11 12.22 8.23 3.61
CA LYS A 11 13.20 8.61 2.58
C LYS A 11 13.03 10.07 2.11
N GLU A 12 11.81 10.58 2.22
CA GLU A 12 11.44 11.95 1.87
C GLU A 12 12.05 12.94 2.88
N LEU A 13 12.60 14.04 2.35
CA LEU A 13 13.11 15.17 3.12
C LEU A 13 12.27 16.40 2.78
N ARG A 14 12.03 17.27 3.75
CA ARG A 14 11.44 18.59 3.52
C ARG A 14 12.45 19.64 3.91
N GLN A 15 12.83 20.51 2.97
CA GLN A 15 13.88 21.51 3.18
C GLN A 15 15.17 20.90 3.76
N GLN A 16 15.58 19.75 3.20
CA GLN A 16 16.75 18.95 3.64
C GLN A 16 16.65 18.37 5.07
N GLN A 17 15.54 18.55 5.77
CA GLN A 17 15.30 17.94 7.08
C GLN A 17 14.48 16.66 6.97
N ARG A 18 14.75 15.70 7.86
CA ARG A 18 13.96 14.48 7.99
C ARG A 18 12.60 14.84 8.57
N ILE A 19 11.53 14.36 7.94
CA ILE A 19 10.16 14.56 8.42
C ILE A 19 9.66 13.32 9.15
N ARG A 20 8.69 13.50 10.07
CA ARG A 20 7.86 12.39 10.55
C ARG A 20 6.57 12.38 9.74
N LYS A 21 6.21 11.22 9.17
CA LYS A 21 4.98 11.08 8.38
C LYS A 21 3.98 10.21 9.12
N THR A 22 2.79 10.74 9.36
CA THR A 22 1.67 9.98 9.92
C THR A 22 0.76 9.53 8.79
N VAL A 23 0.38 8.27 8.80
CA VAL A 23 -0.58 7.67 7.87
C VAL A 23 -1.80 7.23 8.67
N VAL A 24 -2.98 7.63 8.20
CA VAL A 24 -4.26 7.24 8.80
C VAL A 24 -4.94 6.24 7.88
N ILE A 25 -5.27 5.07 8.41
CA ILE A 25 -6.02 4.03 7.72
C ILE A 25 -7.41 3.96 8.36
N LEU A 26 -8.43 4.19 7.55
CA LEU A 26 -9.83 4.17 8.00
C LEU A 26 -10.39 2.74 7.98
N SER A 27 -11.30 2.46 8.91
CA SER A 27 -12.07 1.21 8.89
C SER A 27 -13.00 1.16 7.68
N HIS A 28 -13.10 -0.01 7.06
CA HIS A 28 -14.10 -0.28 6.03
C HIS A 28 -15.38 -0.85 6.66
N PRO A 29 -16.58 -0.48 6.20
CA PRO A 29 -17.85 -1.01 6.74
C PRO A 29 -17.97 -2.54 6.64
N ASN A 30 -17.51 -3.11 5.52
CA ASN A 30 -17.41 -4.57 5.37
C ASN A 30 -16.17 -5.10 6.11
N PRO A 31 -16.32 -5.97 7.14
CA PRO A 31 -15.20 -6.51 7.92
C PRO A 31 -14.19 -7.30 7.08
N MET A 32 -14.65 -8.01 6.04
CA MET A 32 -13.79 -8.80 5.15
C MET A 32 -12.80 -7.93 4.37
N TYR A 33 -13.13 -6.67 4.15
CA TYR A 33 -12.30 -5.71 3.43
C TYR A 33 -11.67 -4.66 4.36
N CYS A 34 -11.89 -4.76 5.68
CA CYS A 34 -11.44 -3.75 6.63
C CYS A 34 -9.96 -3.90 6.96
N PRO A 35 -9.09 -2.98 6.51
CA PRO A 35 -7.66 -3.06 6.78
C PRO A 35 -7.35 -2.88 8.27
N VAL A 36 -8.15 -2.09 8.99
CA VAL A 36 -8.00 -1.88 10.44
C VAL A 36 -8.26 -3.18 11.20
N SER A 37 -9.37 -3.88 10.89
CA SER A 37 -9.70 -5.16 11.51
C SER A 37 -8.68 -6.24 11.17
N ALA A 38 -8.23 -6.30 9.91
CA ALA A 38 -7.17 -7.22 9.49
C ALA A 38 -5.86 -6.97 10.25
N PHE A 39 -5.47 -5.71 10.40
CA PHE A 39 -4.26 -5.36 11.16
C PHE A 39 -4.38 -5.70 12.65
N GLN A 40 -5.52 -5.41 13.27
CA GLN A 40 -5.77 -5.73 14.68
C GLN A 40 -5.64 -7.23 14.95
N GLU A 41 -6.20 -8.07 14.07
CA GLU A 41 -6.12 -9.52 14.24
C GLU A 41 -4.70 -10.05 13.98
N TYR A 42 -4.01 -9.51 12.97
CA TYR A 42 -2.58 -9.78 12.78
C TYR A 42 -1.76 -9.37 14.01
N TYR A 43 -2.03 -8.19 14.58
CA TYR A 43 -1.33 -7.70 15.76
C TYR A 43 -1.54 -8.63 16.95
N ARG A 44 -2.80 -8.99 17.24
CA ARG A 44 -3.16 -9.92 18.31
C ARG A 44 -2.45 -11.27 18.18
N ARG A 45 -2.40 -11.84 16.96
CA ARG A 45 -1.82 -13.17 16.73
C ARG A 45 -0.28 -13.16 16.66
N ILE A 46 0.30 -12.17 16.00
CA ILE A 46 1.72 -12.20 15.58
C ILE A 46 2.53 -11.05 16.17
N ALA A 47 2.01 -9.82 16.13
CA ALA A 47 2.80 -8.63 16.45
C ALA A 47 2.62 -8.08 17.88
N HIS A 48 1.94 -8.84 18.76
CA HIS A 48 1.65 -8.45 20.15
C HIS A 48 2.94 -8.20 20.96
N SER A 49 4.03 -8.90 20.62
CA SER A 49 5.34 -8.65 21.22
C SER A 49 5.94 -7.35 20.67
N LEU A 50 6.03 -6.30 21.47
CA LEU A 50 6.69 -5.06 21.07
C LEU A 50 8.20 -5.23 21.22
N VAL A 51 8.87 -5.74 20.18
CA VAL A 51 10.33 -5.87 20.14
C VAL A 51 10.88 -4.78 19.23
N PRO A 52 11.31 -3.62 19.76
CA PRO A 52 11.91 -2.57 18.95
C PRO A 52 13.27 -3.05 18.41
N VAL A 53 13.59 -2.61 17.21
CA VAL A 53 14.88 -2.86 16.56
C VAL A 53 15.49 -1.54 16.10
N PRO A 54 16.82 -1.42 16.12
CA PRO A 54 17.50 -0.23 15.62
C PRO A 54 17.28 -0.06 14.13
N HIS A 55 17.13 1.18 13.68
CA HIS A 55 17.03 1.49 12.28
C HIS A 55 18.41 1.40 11.60
N TYR A 56 18.48 0.78 10.42
CA TYR A 56 19.75 0.50 9.73
C TYR A 56 20.60 1.74 9.38
N LYS A 57 19.96 2.90 9.21
CA LYS A 57 20.64 4.19 8.95
C LYS A 57 20.95 4.99 10.21
N ASP A 58 20.32 4.64 11.33
CA ASP A 58 20.36 5.43 12.55
C ASP A 58 20.04 4.50 13.72
N PRO A 59 21.07 3.89 14.34
CA PRO A 59 20.88 2.89 15.38
C PRO A 59 20.22 3.44 16.66
N GLU A 60 20.26 4.75 16.90
CA GLU A 60 19.62 5.40 18.04
C GLU A 60 18.09 5.41 17.89
N GLN A 61 17.61 5.45 16.64
CA GLN A 61 16.19 5.39 16.36
C GLN A 61 15.69 3.94 16.33
N LEU A 62 14.91 3.58 17.36
CA LEU A 62 14.23 2.29 17.43
C LEU A 62 12.89 2.35 16.69
N PHE A 63 12.51 1.24 16.05
CA PHE A 63 11.21 1.06 15.43
C PHE A 63 10.74 -0.40 15.53
N ILE A 64 9.45 -0.62 15.29
CA ILE A 64 8.87 -1.96 15.24
C ILE A 64 8.49 -2.27 13.79
N PRO A 65 9.00 -3.36 13.18
CA PRO A 65 8.59 -3.74 11.84
C PRO A 65 7.07 -3.98 11.80
N LEU A 66 6.39 -3.30 10.88
CA LEU A 66 4.93 -3.36 10.76
C LEU A 66 4.47 -4.78 10.41
N VAL A 67 5.03 -5.34 9.33
CA VAL A 67 4.79 -6.73 8.91
C VAL A 67 6.06 -7.53 9.11
N ARG A 68 6.01 -8.52 9.99
CA ARG A 68 7.17 -9.26 10.49
C ARG A 68 7.38 -10.57 9.75
N ASN A 69 8.64 -11.01 9.69
CA ASN A 69 8.98 -12.34 9.24
C ASN A 69 8.59 -13.37 10.32
N LEU A 70 7.80 -14.38 9.97
CA LEU A 70 7.35 -15.40 10.91
C LEU A 70 8.49 -16.25 11.50
N ARG A 71 9.62 -16.37 10.80
CA ARG A 71 10.80 -17.08 11.30
C ARG A 71 11.62 -16.23 12.28
N ASN A 72 11.55 -14.91 12.16
CA ASN A 72 12.26 -13.98 13.04
C ASN A 72 11.46 -12.68 13.16
N LEU A 73 10.75 -12.54 14.29
CA LEU A 73 9.85 -11.41 14.53
C LEU A 73 10.57 -10.05 14.65
N LYS A 74 11.89 -10.04 14.82
CA LYS A 74 12.71 -8.82 14.82
C LYS A 74 12.95 -8.27 13.41
N GLN A 75 12.66 -9.05 12.36
CA GLN A 75 12.87 -8.65 10.98
C GLN A 75 11.56 -8.31 10.28
N ALA A 76 11.60 -7.28 9.44
CA ALA A 76 10.53 -7.01 8.49
C ALA A 76 10.46 -8.13 7.44
N VAL A 77 9.27 -8.35 6.88
CA VAL A 77 9.13 -9.17 5.68
C VAL A 77 9.89 -8.53 4.50
N THR A 78 10.58 -9.34 3.69
CA THR A 78 11.34 -8.83 2.55
C THR A 78 10.45 -8.50 1.36
N VAL A 79 10.89 -7.57 0.51
CA VAL A 79 10.18 -7.19 -0.72
C VAL A 79 9.97 -8.39 -1.64
N ASP A 80 10.95 -9.27 -1.78
CA ASP A 80 10.83 -10.47 -2.61
C ASP A 80 9.75 -11.42 -2.10
N ARG A 81 9.66 -11.60 -0.78
CA ARG A 81 8.62 -12.43 -0.17
C ARG A 81 7.24 -11.83 -0.40
N ILE A 82 7.07 -10.52 -0.21
CA ILE A 82 5.82 -9.82 -0.54
C ILE A 82 5.48 -10.05 -2.02
N ASN A 83 6.44 -9.87 -2.93
CA ASN A 83 6.23 -10.03 -4.37
C ASN A 83 5.83 -11.46 -4.73
N ASN A 84 6.44 -12.48 -4.13
CA ASN A 84 6.10 -13.87 -4.38
C ASN A 84 4.68 -14.20 -3.91
N HIS A 85 4.28 -13.73 -2.73
CA HIS A 85 2.90 -13.87 -2.26
C HIS A 85 1.92 -13.15 -3.19
N LEU A 86 2.22 -11.90 -3.58
CA LEU A 86 1.37 -11.15 -4.50
C LEU A 86 1.20 -11.86 -5.85
N LYS A 87 2.29 -12.37 -6.45
CA LYS A 87 2.22 -13.13 -7.71
C LYS A 87 1.28 -14.33 -7.56
N HIS A 88 1.50 -15.13 -6.52
CA HIS A 88 0.68 -16.31 -6.23
C HIS A 88 -0.80 -15.97 -6.08
N TYR A 89 -1.15 -14.96 -5.26
CA TYR A 89 -2.55 -14.56 -5.06
C TYR A 89 -3.20 -13.96 -6.31
N LEU A 90 -2.46 -13.16 -7.09
CA LEU A 90 -2.98 -12.56 -8.31
C LEU A 90 -3.21 -13.59 -9.42
N GLU A 91 -2.42 -14.66 -9.46
CA GLU A 91 -2.59 -15.77 -10.42
C GLU A 91 -3.85 -16.60 -10.13
N MET A 92 -4.26 -16.70 -8.86
CA MET A 92 -5.49 -17.39 -8.46
C MET A 92 -6.78 -16.63 -8.80
N ILE A 93 -6.69 -15.34 -9.12
CA ILE A 93 -7.88 -14.56 -9.52
C ILE A 93 -8.25 -14.93 -10.96
N PRO A 94 -9.48 -15.41 -11.23
CA PRO A 94 -9.92 -15.75 -12.57
C PRO A 94 -9.83 -14.55 -13.52
N ARG A 95 -9.41 -14.79 -14.76
CA ARG A 95 -9.28 -13.75 -15.79
C ARG A 95 -9.86 -14.24 -17.13
N PRO A 96 -10.51 -13.37 -17.91
CA PRO A 96 -10.92 -13.70 -19.26
C PRO A 96 -9.72 -14.14 -20.13
N PRO A 97 -9.93 -15.01 -21.13
CA PRO A 97 -8.91 -15.35 -22.11
C PRO A 97 -8.33 -14.08 -22.75
N GLY A 98 -7.00 -14.01 -22.85
CA GLY A 98 -6.30 -12.85 -23.43
C GLY A 98 -6.19 -11.62 -22.53
N ALA A 99 -6.83 -11.60 -21.35
CA ALA A 99 -6.71 -10.46 -20.43
C ALA A 99 -5.28 -10.36 -19.85
N PRO A 100 -4.74 -9.13 -19.67
CA PRO A 100 -3.41 -8.93 -19.13
C PRO A 100 -3.29 -9.48 -17.69
N ARG A 101 -2.07 -9.75 -17.26
CA ARG A 101 -1.81 -10.11 -15.86
C ARG A 101 -2.15 -8.94 -14.95
N LEU A 102 -2.84 -9.25 -13.85
CA LEU A 102 -3.13 -8.26 -12.82
C LEU A 102 -1.83 -7.75 -12.20
N LYS A 103 -1.78 -6.44 -11.93
CA LYS A 103 -0.68 -5.81 -11.19
C LYS A 103 -1.26 -5.22 -9.91
N ALA A 104 -0.92 -5.77 -8.75
CA ALA A 104 -1.48 -5.34 -7.45
C ALA A 104 -1.44 -3.82 -7.25
N ARG A 105 -0.31 -3.18 -7.59
CA ARG A 105 -0.12 -1.73 -7.44
C ARG A 105 -0.97 -0.89 -8.40
N ALA A 106 -1.38 -1.46 -9.54
CA ALA A 106 -2.12 -0.74 -10.56
C ALA A 106 -3.64 -0.98 -10.47
N ILE A 107 -4.10 -2.08 -9.85
CA ILE A 107 -5.54 -2.38 -9.70
C ILE A 107 -6.28 -1.26 -8.98
N GLY A 108 -5.75 -0.80 -7.84
CA GLY A 108 -6.38 0.25 -7.03
C GLY A 108 -6.51 1.56 -7.78
N ALA A 109 -5.40 2.07 -8.31
CA ALA A 109 -5.38 3.31 -9.10
C ALA A 109 -6.26 3.22 -10.34
N THR A 110 -6.20 2.11 -11.09
CA THR A 110 -7.07 1.92 -12.27
C THR A 110 -8.54 1.99 -11.89
N ARG A 111 -8.96 1.32 -10.81
CA ARG A 111 -10.36 1.36 -10.37
C ARG A 111 -10.79 2.74 -9.89
N ALA A 112 -9.93 3.45 -9.16
CA ALA A 112 -10.21 4.81 -8.73
C ALA A 112 -10.42 5.75 -9.94
N LEU A 113 -9.51 5.70 -10.93
CA LEU A 113 -9.62 6.48 -12.16
C LEU A 113 -10.88 6.14 -12.96
N MET A 114 -11.25 4.85 -13.07
CA MET A 114 -12.50 4.43 -13.72
C MET A 114 -13.76 4.92 -12.99
N LYS A 115 -13.66 5.25 -11.70
CA LYS A 115 -14.74 5.86 -10.91
C LYS A 115 -14.72 7.40 -10.94
N GLY A 116 -13.87 8.00 -11.78
CA GLY A 116 -13.80 9.44 -11.95
C GLY A 116 -12.94 10.18 -10.92
N VAL A 117 -12.18 9.45 -10.08
CA VAL A 117 -11.19 10.10 -9.19
C VAL A 117 -10.11 10.75 -10.05
N SER A 118 -9.71 11.97 -9.71
CA SER A 118 -8.67 12.70 -10.46
C SER A 118 -7.33 11.96 -10.43
N VAL A 119 -6.50 12.18 -11.46
CA VAL A 119 -5.15 11.57 -11.51
C VAL A 119 -4.28 12.16 -10.40
N GLU A 120 -4.49 13.42 -10.06
CA GLU A 120 -3.80 14.17 -9.01
C GLU A 120 -4.07 13.54 -7.64
N ASP A 121 -5.34 13.24 -7.31
CA ASP A 121 -5.69 12.61 -6.03
C ASP A 121 -5.13 11.18 -5.93
N VAL A 122 -5.21 10.42 -7.03
CA VAL A 122 -4.62 9.08 -7.12
C VAL A 122 -3.10 9.13 -6.96
N MET A 123 -2.43 10.12 -7.55
CA MET A 123 -1.00 10.35 -7.42
C MET A 123 -0.60 10.67 -5.97
N VAL A 124 -1.31 11.60 -5.34
CA VAL A 124 -1.08 12.01 -3.94
C VAL A 124 -1.26 10.81 -3.01
N GLN A 125 -2.36 10.06 -3.18
CA GLN A 125 -2.63 8.86 -2.37
C GLN A 125 -1.60 7.75 -2.59
N GLY A 126 -1.13 7.57 -3.84
CA GLY A 126 -0.09 6.61 -4.19
C GLY A 126 1.33 7.03 -3.80
N ASN A 127 1.51 8.29 -3.33
CA ASN A 127 2.80 8.92 -3.09
C ASN A 127 3.74 8.81 -4.31
N TRP A 128 3.20 9.08 -5.50
CA TRP A 128 3.91 9.03 -6.76
C TRP A 128 4.41 10.41 -7.18
N SER A 129 5.55 10.46 -7.89
CA SER A 129 6.25 11.71 -8.19
C SER A 129 5.63 12.54 -9.29
N SER A 130 4.78 11.96 -10.15
CA SER A 130 4.08 12.71 -11.19
C SER A 130 2.84 11.96 -11.74
N PRO A 131 1.88 12.66 -12.38
CA PRO A 131 0.76 12.04 -13.07
C PRO A 131 1.20 11.07 -14.18
N ALA A 132 2.31 11.38 -14.87
CA ALA A 132 2.88 10.54 -15.93
C ALA A 132 3.34 9.17 -15.39
N ILE A 133 3.86 9.11 -14.16
CA ILE A 133 4.20 7.85 -13.50
C ILE A 133 2.94 7.02 -13.24
N VAL A 134 1.84 7.67 -12.85
CA VAL A 134 0.55 7.00 -12.64
C VAL A 134 0.07 6.35 -13.93
N ASP A 135 0.03 7.11 -15.02
CA ASP A 135 -0.46 6.61 -16.31
C ASP A 135 0.43 5.49 -16.87
N SER A 136 1.76 5.62 -16.74
CA SER A 136 2.71 4.67 -17.33
C SER A 136 2.82 3.35 -16.57
N PHE A 137 2.77 3.39 -15.22
CA PHE A 137 3.11 2.23 -14.39
C PHE A 137 1.97 1.73 -13.51
N TYR A 138 1.03 2.61 -13.16
CA TYR A 138 -0.01 2.32 -12.17
C TYR A 138 -1.44 2.36 -12.73
N ARG A 139 -1.57 2.49 -14.06
CA ARG A 139 -2.84 2.39 -14.78
C ARG A 139 -2.80 1.20 -15.75
N MET A 140 -3.72 0.26 -15.57
CA MET A 140 -3.83 -0.95 -16.41
C MET A 140 -4.74 -0.74 -17.62
N SER A 141 -5.73 0.16 -17.51
CA SER A 141 -6.67 0.49 -18.58
C SER A 141 -6.79 1.99 -18.73
N ARG A 142 -6.74 2.45 -19.98
CA ARG A 142 -6.99 3.85 -20.36
C ARG A 142 -8.45 4.15 -20.66
N GLN A 143 -9.34 3.16 -20.53
CA GLN A 143 -10.77 3.37 -20.68
C GLN A 143 -11.25 4.38 -19.64
N THR A 144 -11.71 5.53 -20.10
CA THR A 144 -12.42 6.50 -19.28
C THR A 144 -13.90 6.15 -19.32
N ALA A 145 -14.56 6.17 -18.16
CA ALA A 145 -16.01 5.99 -18.07
C ALA A 145 -16.74 7.30 -18.41
N ASN A 146 -16.33 7.98 -19.48
CA ASN A 146 -16.95 9.23 -19.90
C ASN A 146 -18.06 8.89 -20.88
N ASN A 147 -19.31 9.00 -20.44
CA ASN A 147 -20.44 8.95 -21.35
C ASN A 147 -20.55 10.31 -22.06
N PHE A 148 -20.01 10.43 -23.27
CA PHE A 148 -20.10 11.65 -24.08
C PHE A 148 -21.52 11.92 -24.63
N THR A 149 -22.51 11.07 -24.36
CA THR A 149 -23.91 11.24 -24.82
C THR A 149 -24.83 11.90 -23.80
N THR A 150 -24.33 12.18 -22.59
CA THR A 150 -25.04 12.94 -21.56
C THR A 150 -24.31 14.25 -21.33
N ALA A 151 -24.56 15.22 -22.21
CA ALA A 151 -24.19 16.62 -22.05
C ALA A 151 -25.44 17.44 -21.73
#